data_AF-A0A2E5JGS3-F1
#
_entry.id   AF-A0A2E5JGS3-F1
#
_cell.length_a   1.000
_cell.length_b   1.000
_cell.length_c   1.000
_cell.angle_alpha   90.00
_cell.angle_beta   90.00
_cell.angle_gamma   90.00
#
_symmetry.space_group_name_H-M   'P 1'
#
loop_
_entity.id
_entity.type
_entity.pdbx_description
1 polymer ?
#
loop_
_entity_poly.entity_id
_entity_poly.type
_entity_poly.pdbx_seq_one_letter_code
_entity_poly.pdbx_strand_id
1 'polypeptide(L)'
;MTNSPSKQQLLVNLKQWQQKLSNFFSASMAKNSRHMKCGEGCSACCHVERTVFPIEAELIRQTYPRLSARQESAPGQCAFLLEGSCTIYDARPSICRSHGLALLTDSGVSHCELNFTEELPPKEDWLSQNTADTVLTTLQIAYEKAGYPHERVSLRLLWRELTGGDKTE
;
A
#
# COMPACT_ATOMS: atom_id res chain seq x y z
N MET A 1 13.91 5.27 -31.17
CA MET A 1 14.46 4.98 -29.83
C MET A 1 13.52 5.57 -28.81
N THR A 2 12.61 4.79 -28.24
CA THR A 2 11.75 5.27 -27.15
C THR A 2 12.61 5.37 -25.90
N ASN A 3 12.85 6.59 -25.40
CA ASN A 3 13.52 6.79 -24.12
C ASN A 3 12.62 6.19 -23.03
N SER A 4 12.96 4.98 -22.56
CA SER A 4 12.28 4.39 -21.40
C SER A 4 12.51 5.29 -20.19
N PRO A 5 11.48 5.53 -19.36
CA PRO A 5 11.62 6.35 -18.16
C PRO A 5 12.67 5.76 -17.22
N SER A 6 13.46 6.61 -16.56
CA SER A 6 14.41 6.17 -15.54
C SER A 6 13.68 5.57 -14.33
N LYS A 7 14.36 4.71 -13.56
CA LYS A 7 13.85 4.19 -12.28
C LYS A 7 13.31 5.31 -11.40
N GLN A 8 14.09 6.39 -11.26
CA GLN A 8 13.72 7.50 -10.39
C GLN A 8 12.43 8.18 -10.86
N GLN A 9 12.24 8.34 -12.17
CA GLN A 9 11.01 8.91 -12.71
C GLN A 9 9.80 8.04 -12.40
N LEU A 10 9.93 6.71 -12.52
CA LEU A 10 8.85 5.77 -12.20
C LEU A 10 8.48 5.81 -10.71
N LEU A 11 9.47 5.88 -9.82
CA LEU A 11 9.24 5.99 -8.37
C LEU A 11 8.61 7.33 -7.98
N VAL A 12 9.00 8.43 -8.64
CA VAL A 12 8.34 9.74 -8.49
C VAL A 12 6.87 9.64 -8.92
N ASN A 13 6.57 9.01 -10.05
CA ASN A 13 5.21 8.82 -10.52
C ASN A 13 4.39 7.95 -9.56
N LEU A 14 4.99 6.88 -9.01
CA LEU A 14 4.36 6.05 -7.98
C LEU A 14 4.05 6.86 -6.71
N LYS A 15 5.00 7.66 -6.23
CA LYS A 15 4.80 8.50 -5.04
C LYS A 15 3.68 9.52 -5.27
N GLN A 16 3.62 10.15 -6.44
CA GLN A 16 2.52 11.06 -6.81
C GLN A 16 1.17 10.34 -6.85
N TRP A 17 1.13 9.12 -7.39
CA TRP A 17 -0.08 8.30 -7.39
C TRP A 17 -0.53 7.93 -5.96
N GLN A 18 0.39 7.45 -5.13
CA GLN A 18 0.12 7.15 -3.72
C GLN A 18 -0.31 8.41 -2.93
N GLN A 19 0.19 9.59 -3.28
CA GLN A 19 -0.27 10.85 -2.71
C GLN A 19 -1.72 11.16 -3.11
N LYS A 20 -2.11 10.91 -4.38
CA LYS A 20 -3.51 11.06 -4.81
C LYS A 20 -4.45 10.15 -4.04
N LEU A 21 -4.07 8.88 -3.83
CA LEU A 21 -4.83 7.95 -2.97
C LEU A 21 -4.94 8.47 -1.54
N SER A 22 -3.86 8.99 -0.98
CA SER A 22 -3.84 9.53 0.39
C SER A 22 -4.71 10.78 0.51
N ASN A 23 -4.70 11.66 -0.49
CA ASN A 23 -5.55 12.84 -0.51
C ASN A 23 -7.03 12.48 -0.62
N PHE A 24 -7.36 11.50 -1.47
CA PHE A 24 -8.72 10.97 -1.55
C PHE A 24 -9.16 10.37 -0.22
N PHE A 25 -8.27 9.59 0.42
CA PHE A 25 -8.53 9.04 1.75
C PHE A 25 -8.81 10.13 2.78
N SER A 26 -7.96 11.15 2.86
CA SER A 26 -8.15 12.27 3.79
C SER A 26 -9.45 13.04 3.53
N ALA A 27 -9.81 13.25 2.25
CA ALA A 27 -11.07 13.88 1.89
C ALA A 27 -12.28 13.03 2.31
N SER A 28 -12.24 11.72 2.09
CA SER A 28 -13.28 10.79 2.53
C SER A 28 -13.39 10.75 4.06
N MET A 29 -12.28 10.67 4.77
CA MET A 29 -12.23 10.73 6.24
C MET A 29 -12.82 12.03 6.78
N ALA A 30 -12.52 13.17 6.17
CA ALA A 30 -13.04 14.47 6.60
C ALA A 30 -14.57 14.55 6.50
N LYS A 31 -15.14 14.00 5.42
CA LYS A 31 -16.60 13.97 5.19
C LYS A 31 -17.32 12.90 6.00
N ASN A 32 -16.68 11.74 6.18
CA ASN A 32 -17.31 10.53 6.68
C ASN A 32 -16.74 10.05 8.04
N SER A 33 -16.13 10.95 8.81
CA SER A 33 -15.42 10.62 10.06
C SER A 33 -16.25 9.81 11.07
N ARG A 34 -17.58 9.99 11.10
CA ARG A 34 -18.48 9.21 11.97
C ARG A 34 -18.56 7.74 11.57
N HIS A 35 -18.39 7.44 10.29
CA HIS A 35 -18.51 6.11 9.70
C HIS A 35 -17.14 5.48 9.39
N MET A 36 -16.03 6.14 9.70
CA MET A 36 -14.69 5.60 9.43
C MET A 36 -13.85 5.50 10.71
N LYS A 37 -13.28 4.32 10.94
CA LYS A 37 -12.32 4.00 12.01
C LYS A 37 -10.89 3.85 11.50
N CYS A 38 -10.70 3.81 10.17
CA CYS A 38 -9.38 3.67 9.56
C CYS A 38 -8.53 4.94 9.78
N GLY A 39 -7.26 4.76 10.15
CA GLY A 39 -6.32 5.84 10.42
C GLY A 39 -5.00 5.29 10.95
N GLU A 40 -4.08 6.18 11.31
CA GLU A 40 -2.86 5.78 12.02
C GLU A 40 -3.24 5.15 13.37
N GLY A 41 -2.58 4.04 13.72
CA GLY A 41 -2.93 3.22 14.88
C GLY A 41 -4.09 2.22 14.67
N CYS A 42 -4.80 2.26 13.53
CA CYS A 42 -5.69 1.18 13.14
C CYS A 42 -4.90 0.06 12.44
N SER A 43 -5.01 -1.17 12.95
CA SER A 43 -4.24 -2.34 12.46
C SER A 43 -5.09 -3.51 11.98
N ALA A 44 -6.42 -3.35 11.87
CA ALA A 44 -7.32 -4.43 11.47
C ALA A 44 -6.90 -5.11 10.15
N CYS A 45 -6.47 -4.33 9.15
CA CYS A 45 -6.03 -4.86 7.85
C CYS A 45 -4.59 -5.38 7.83
N CYS A 46 -3.84 -5.21 8.92
CA CYS A 46 -2.45 -5.65 9.10
C CYS A 46 -2.35 -7.08 9.65
N HIS A 47 -3.47 -7.74 9.98
CA HIS A 47 -3.50 -9.15 10.39
C HIS A 47 -3.63 -10.11 9.21
N VAL A 48 -2.87 -9.83 8.15
CA VAL A 48 -2.72 -10.70 6.98
C VAL A 48 -1.35 -10.49 6.34
N GLU A 49 -0.79 -11.55 5.76
CA GLU A 49 0.40 -11.43 4.93
C GLU A 49 0.06 -10.84 3.56
N ARG A 50 0.91 -9.94 3.07
CA ARG A 50 0.70 -9.31 1.77
C ARG A 50 1.96 -9.32 0.94
N THR A 51 1.74 -9.37 -0.37
CA THR A 51 2.75 -9.07 -1.36
C THR A 51 2.46 -7.74 -2.01
N VAL A 52 3.48 -7.10 -2.58
CA VAL A 52 3.39 -5.84 -3.32
C VAL A 52 4.11 -5.97 -4.66
N PHE A 53 3.88 -5.01 -5.56
CA PHE A 53 4.67 -4.97 -6.78
C PHE A 53 6.13 -4.58 -6.49
N PRO A 54 7.10 -5.07 -7.29
CA PRO A 54 8.50 -4.69 -7.21
C PRO A 54 8.75 -3.18 -7.12
N ILE A 55 8.03 -2.37 -7.90
CA ILE A 55 8.17 -0.91 -7.85
C ILE A 55 7.76 -0.32 -6.48
N GLU A 56 6.76 -0.89 -5.81
CA GLU A 56 6.37 -0.46 -4.45
C GLU A 56 7.39 -0.91 -3.41
N ALA A 57 7.92 -2.13 -3.53
CA ALA A 57 9.00 -2.59 -2.67
C ALA A 57 10.25 -1.71 -2.80
N GLU A 58 10.62 -1.32 -4.03
CA GLU A 58 11.72 -0.39 -4.28
C GLU A 58 11.48 0.98 -3.61
N LEU A 59 10.26 1.52 -3.69
CA LEU A 59 9.93 2.77 -2.99
C LEU A 59 10.07 2.65 -1.47
N ILE A 60 9.66 1.52 -0.89
CA ILE A 60 9.86 1.23 0.53
C ILE A 60 11.35 1.17 0.87
N ARG A 61 12.17 0.45 0.08
CA ARG A 61 13.63 0.39 0.27
C ARG A 61 14.28 1.77 0.28
N GLN A 62 13.89 2.63 -0.67
CA GLN A 62 14.45 3.99 -0.75
C GLN A 62 14.00 4.88 0.40
N THR A 63 12.78 4.68 0.92
CA THR A 63 12.26 5.48 2.03
C THR A 63 12.81 5.01 3.38
N TYR A 64 13.00 3.71 3.54
CA TYR A 64 13.46 3.05 4.76
C TYR A 64 14.64 2.12 4.45
N PRO A 65 15.85 2.66 4.19
CA PRO A 65 17.01 1.86 3.80
C PRO A 65 17.47 0.90 4.91
N ARG A 66 17.16 1.22 6.16
CA ARG A 66 17.32 0.33 7.32
C ARG A 66 16.19 0.58 8.30
N LEU A 67 15.65 -0.49 8.84
CA LEU A 67 14.75 -0.46 10.00
C LEU A 67 15.47 -1.07 11.19
N SER A 68 15.24 -0.52 12.38
CA SER A 68 15.78 -1.14 13.59
C SER A 68 15.21 -2.55 13.72
N ALA A 69 16.10 -3.55 13.79
CA ALA A 69 15.71 -4.93 14.04
C ALA A 69 14.90 -5.01 15.34
N ARG A 70 13.73 -5.63 15.25
CA ARG A 70 12.80 -5.90 16.35
C ARG A 70 12.28 -7.33 16.16
N GLN A 71 11.52 -7.84 17.13
CA GLN A 71 10.87 -9.14 16.97
C GLN A 71 9.94 -9.11 15.74
N GLU A 72 10.09 -10.11 14.87
CA GLU A 72 9.22 -10.29 13.71
C GLU A 72 7.77 -10.54 14.17
N SER A 73 6.80 -9.89 13.52
CA SER A 73 5.38 -10.12 13.80
C SER A 73 5.00 -11.58 13.54
N ALA A 74 3.99 -12.08 14.26
CA ALA A 74 3.56 -13.47 14.15
C ALA A 74 3.19 -13.87 12.69
N PRO A 75 3.31 -15.16 12.33
CA PRO A 75 2.80 -15.66 11.05
C PRO A 75 1.34 -15.24 10.83
N GLY A 76 0.98 -14.89 9.59
CA GLY A 76 -0.35 -14.36 9.29
C GLY A 76 -0.52 -12.87 9.58
N GLN A 77 0.47 -12.16 10.11
CA GLN A 77 0.45 -10.69 10.25
C GLN A 77 1.42 -10.01 9.27
N CYS A 78 1.16 -8.75 8.96
CA CYS A 78 2.11 -7.91 8.25
C CYS A 78 3.37 -7.74 9.10
N ALA A 79 4.54 -8.06 8.57
CA ALA A 79 5.80 -7.97 9.30
C ALA A 79 6.19 -6.53 9.69
N PHE A 80 5.57 -5.52 9.07
CA PHE A 80 5.77 -4.11 9.45
C PHE A 80 4.86 -3.66 10.61
N LEU A 81 3.97 -4.51 11.13
CA LEU A 81 3.11 -4.20 12.27
C LEU A 81 3.89 -4.35 13.58
N LEU A 82 3.99 -3.26 14.35
CA LEU A 82 4.62 -3.20 15.66
C LEU A 82 3.70 -2.47 16.63
N GLU A 83 3.30 -3.15 17.71
CA GLU A 83 2.49 -2.55 18.80
C GLU A 83 1.24 -1.79 18.29
N GLY A 84 0.58 -2.34 17.26
CA GLY A 84 -0.63 -1.73 16.65
C GLY A 84 -0.35 -0.68 15.57
N SER A 85 0.92 -0.34 15.33
CA SER A 85 1.32 0.72 14.38
C SER A 85 2.18 0.17 13.24
N CYS A 86 2.06 0.77 12.05
CA CYS A 86 2.87 0.41 10.90
C CYS A 86 4.23 1.12 10.95
N THR A 87 5.31 0.35 10.92
CA THR A 87 6.69 0.91 10.96
C THR A 87 7.10 1.60 9.65
N ILE A 88 6.32 1.44 8.58
CA ILE A 88 6.52 2.10 7.29
C ILE A 88 5.30 2.94 6.87
N TYR A 89 4.57 3.51 7.83
CA TYR A 89 3.28 4.18 7.57
C TYR A 89 3.36 5.20 6.43
N ASP A 90 4.44 5.99 6.33
CA ASP A 90 4.60 6.99 5.27
C ASP A 90 4.86 6.39 3.89
N ALA A 91 5.48 5.22 3.80
CA ALA A 91 5.72 4.50 2.53
C ALA A 91 4.73 3.35 2.31
N ARG A 92 3.61 3.31 3.05
CA ARG A 92 2.64 2.23 2.94
C ARG A 92 2.16 2.04 1.48
N PRO A 93 2.06 0.80 0.98
CA PRO A 93 1.67 0.50 -0.41
C PRO A 93 0.29 1.03 -0.79
N SER A 94 -0.01 1.05 -2.08
CA SER A 94 -1.28 1.56 -2.64
C SER A 94 -2.50 0.86 -2.04
N ILE A 95 -2.44 -0.47 -1.85
CA ILE A 95 -3.52 -1.24 -1.21
C ILE A 95 -3.79 -0.78 0.23
N CYS A 96 -2.75 -0.42 0.99
CA CYS A 96 -2.90 0.08 2.36
C CYS A 96 -3.50 1.49 2.39
N ARG A 97 -3.34 2.27 1.30
CA ARG A 97 -3.91 3.61 1.17
C ARG A 97 -5.36 3.62 0.75
N SER A 98 -5.79 2.59 0.02
CA SER A 98 -7.17 2.47 -0.49
C SER A 98 -8.08 1.62 0.40
N HIS A 99 -7.55 0.67 1.18
CA HIS A 99 -8.36 -0.32 1.91
C HIS A 99 -9.45 0.25 2.84
N GLY A 100 -9.18 1.39 3.48
CA GLY A 100 -10.16 2.02 4.38
C GLY A 100 -11.32 2.72 3.65
N LEU A 101 -11.30 2.81 2.33
CA LEU A 101 -12.29 3.54 1.54
C LEU A 101 -13.45 2.65 1.11
N ALA A 102 -14.55 3.28 0.69
CA ALA A 102 -15.56 2.61 -0.12
C ALA A 102 -15.00 2.44 -1.54
N LEU A 103 -14.72 1.19 -1.92
CA LEU A 103 -14.13 0.82 -3.20
C LEU A 103 -15.22 0.29 -4.14
N LEU A 104 -15.41 0.95 -5.27
CA LEU A 104 -16.24 0.42 -6.35
C LEU A 104 -15.48 -0.68 -7.08
N THR A 105 -16.03 -1.88 -7.06
CA THR A 105 -15.54 -3.10 -7.72
C THR A 105 -16.57 -3.59 -8.75
N ASP A 106 -16.20 -4.58 -9.54
CA ASP A 106 -17.12 -5.21 -10.51
C ASP A 106 -18.31 -5.91 -9.81
N SER A 107 -18.17 -6.29 -8.54
CA SER A 107 -19.20 -6.96 -7.73
C SER A 107 -20.00 -6.00 -6.85
N GLY A 108 -19.82 -4.67 -7.02
CA GLY A 108 -20.43 -3.65 -6.18
C GLY A 108 -19.42 -2.94 -5.28
N VAL A 109 -19.87 -2.40 -4.15
CA VAL A 109 -19.01 -1.63 -3.23
C VAL A 109 -18.41 -2.54 -2.18
N SER A 110 -17.10 -2.48 -2.02
CA SER A 110 -16.34 -3.13 -0.96
C SER A 110 -15.81 -2.07 0.02
N HIS A 111 -15.75 -2.38 1.31
CA HIS A 111 -15.14 -1.50 2.32
C HIS A 111 -14.55 -2.33 3.46
N CYS A 112 -13.72 -1.69 4.28
CA CYS A 112 -13.24 -2.25 5.53
C CYS A 112 -14.42 -2.63 6.44
N GLU A 113 -14.32 -3.77 7.12
CA GLU A 113 -15.33 -4.26 8.07
C GLU A 113 -15.60 -3.33 9.25
N LEU A 114 -14.68 -2.39 9.53
CA LEU A 114 -14.82 -1.39 10.59
C LEU A 114 -15.36 -0.05 10.11
N ASN A 115 -15.43 0.16 8.80
CA ASN A 115 -15.91 1.40 8.20
C ASN A 115 -17.27 1.16 7.55
N PHE A 116 -18.11 2.19 7.48
CA PHE A 116 -19.38 2.19 6.76
C PHE A 116 -20.32 1.02 7.13
N THR A 117 -20.26 0.59 8.40
CA THR A 117 -21.03 -0.57 8.91
C THR A 117 -22.53 -0.31 8.99
N GLU A 118 -22.93 0.96 9.10
CA GLU A 118 -24.32 1.39 9.18
C GLU A 118 -24.81 2.00 7.86
N GLU A 119 -23.95 2.78 7.20
CA GLU A 119 -24.30 3.53 6.00
C GLU A 119 -23.06 3.70 5.10
N LEU A 120 -23.25 3.51 3.78
CA LEU A 120 -22.25 3.78 2.76
C LEU A 120 -22.18 5.29 2.47
N PRO A 121 -20.99 5.82 2.14
CA PRO A 121 -20.89 7.23 1.78
C PRO A 121 -21.57 7.49 0.42
N PRO A 122 -21.86 8.76 0.09
CA PRO A 122 -22.34 9.13 -1.25
C PRO A 122 -21.42 8.61 -2.36
N LYS A 123 -21.98 8.33 -3.55
CA LYS A 123 -21.25 7.70 -4.65
C LYS A 123 -20.04 8.51 -5.12
N GLU A 124 -20.09 9.83 -5.00
CA GLU A 124 -18.97 10.74 -5.30
C GLU A 124 -17.73 10.52 -4.41
N ASP A 125 -17.90 9.88 -3.25
CA ASP A 125 -16.81 9.52 -2.33
C ASP A 125 -16.33 8.07 -2.52
N TRP A 126 -16.83 7.36 -3.55
CA TRP A 126 -16.37 6.01 -3.88
C TRP A 126 -15.10 6.06 -4.75
N LEU A 127 -14.09 5.28 -4.38
CA LEU A 127 -12.89 5.11 -5.19
C LEU A 127 -13.07 3.92 -6.14
N SER A 128 -12.93 4.12 -7.44
CA SER A 128 -12.86 3.02 -8.40
C SER A 128 -11.61 2.17 -8.18
N GLN A 129 -11.79 0.92 -7.77
CA GLN A 129 -10.69 -0.03 -7.59
C GLN A 129 -9.97 -0.29 -8.92
N ASN A 130 -10.73 -0.49 -10.00
CA ASN A 130 -10.17 -0.72 -11.33
C ASN A 130 -9.28 0.44 -11.78
N THR A 131 -9.69 1.68 -11.53
CA THR A 131 -8.87 2.86 -11.84
C THR A 131 -7.60 2.88 -11.00
N ALA A 132 -7.71 2.59 -9.70
CA ALA A 132 -6.57 2.57 -8.81
C ALA A 132 -5.52 1.51 -9.19
N ASP A 133 -5.98 0.31 -9.50
CA ASP A 133 -5.14 -0.83 -9.86
C ASP A 133 -4.55 -0.66 -11.25
N THR A 134 -5.27 -0.04 -12.20
CA THR A 134 -4.76 0.23 -13.55
C THR A 134 -3.54 1.15 -13.51
N VAL A 135 -3.56 2.22 -12.70
CA VAL A 135 -2.43 3.14 -12.59
C VAL A 135 -1.21 2.42 -12.01
N LEU A 136 -1.38 1.68 -10.92
CA LEU A 136 -0.29 0.94 -10.29
C LEU A 136 0.29 -0.13 -11.22
N THR A 137 -0.57 -0.90 -11.89
CA THR A 137 -0.18 -1.93 -12.87
C THR A 137 0.57 -1.32 -14.05
N THR A 138 0.14 -0.17 -14.55
CA THR A 138 0.83 0.54 -15.64
C THR A 138 2.24 0.96 -15.24
N LEU A 139 2.42 1.45 -14.01
CA LEU A 139 3.74 1.79 -13.48
C LEU A 139 4.64 0.56 -13.34
N GLN A 140 4.09 -0.56 -12.86
CA GLN A 140 4.83 -1.82 -12.77
C GLN A 140 5.22 -2.34 -14.16
N ILE A 141 4.33 -2.31 -15.16
CA ILE A 141 4.67 -2.70 -16.54
C ILE A 141 5.80 -1.81 -17.10
N ALA A 142 5.77 -0.51 -16.83
CA ALA A 142 6.84 0.39 -17.25
C ALA A 142 8.17 0.08 -16.52
N TYR A 143 8.10 -0.33 -15.25
CA TYR A 143 9.24 -0.78 -14.46
C TYR A 143 9.88 -2.04 -15.05
N GLU A 144 9.06 -3.02 -15.45
CA GLU A 144 9.52 -4.25 -16.10
C GLU A 144 10.15 -3.97 -17.47
N LYS A 145 9.51 -3.13 -18.29
CA LYS A 145 10.06 -2.70 -19.59
C LYS A 145 11.39 -1.96 -19.48
N ALA A 146 11.68 -1.37 -18.32
CA ALA A 146 12.96 -0.75 -18.02
C ALA A 146 14.02 -1.74 -17.49
N GLY A 147 13.71 -3.05 -17.45
CA GLY A 147 14.63 -4.12 -17.07
C GLY A 147 14.61 -4.50 -15.59
N TYR A 148 13.61 -4.05 -14.82
CA TYR A 148 13.49 -4.35 -13.39
C TYR A 148 12.59 -5.58 -13.12
N PRO A 149 12.64 -6.17 -11.91
CA PRO A 149 11.88 -7.38 -11.58
C PRO A 149 10.36 -7.25 -11.75
N HIS A 150 9.72 -8.39 -12.04
CA HIS A 150 8.26 -8.53 -12.18
C HIS A 150 7.61 -9.29 -11.02
N GLU A 151 8.36 -10.18 -10.35
CA GLU A 151 7.82 -11.05 -9.31
C GLU A 151 7.35 -10.27 -8.08
N ARG A 152 6.15 -10.58 -7.59
CA ARG A 152 5.56 -9.94 -6.40
C ARG A 152 6.47 -10.13 -5.19
N VAL A 153 6.72 -9.05 -4.44
CA VAL A 153 7.59 -9.07 -3.26
C VAL A 153 6.75 -9.25 -2.01
N SER A 154 7.05 -10.27 -1.19
CA SER A 154 6.45 -10.42 0.15
C SER A 154 6.89 -9.29 1.07
N LEU A 155 5.95 -8.65 1.74
CA LEU A 155 6.27 -7.64 2.77
C LEU A 155 7.06 -8.23 3.94
N ARG A 156 6.88 -9.52 4.25
CA ARG A 156 7.68 -10.20 5.28
C ARG A 156 9.13 -10.38 4.87
N LEU A 157 9.37 -10.84 3.63
CA LEU A 157 10.73 -10.95 3.10
C LEU A 157 11.41 -9.58 3.01
N LEU A 158 10.66 -8.56 2.57
CA LEU A 158 11.17 -7.18 2.54
C LEU A 158 11.49 -6.66 3.96
N TRP A 159 10.66 -6.94 4.96
CA TRP A 159 10.96 -6.57 6.34
C TRP A 159 12.26 -7.22 6.83
N ARG A 160 12.47 -8.53 6.55
CA ARG A 160 13.72 -9.23 6.90
C ARG A 160 14.93 -8.59 6.21
N GLU A 161 14.81 -8.27 4.93
CA GLU A 161 15.85 -7.54 4.17
C GLU A 161 16.23 -6.22 4.86
N LEU A 162 15.23 -5.41 5.25
CA LEU A 162 15.44 -4.07 5.80
C LEU A 162 15.89 -4.05 7.26
N THR A 163 15.68 -5.14 8.01
CA THR A 163 16.09 -5.30 9.41
C THR A 163 17.42 -6.04 9.56
N GLY A 164 18.06 -6.42 8.46
CA GLY A 164 19.29 -7.21 8.50
C GLY A 164 19.07 -8.64 8.94
N GLY A 165 17.86 -9.17 8.71
CA GLY A 165 17.56 -10.59 8.85
C GLY A 165 18.61 -11.40 8.12
N ASP A 166 19.14 -12.38 8.84
CA ASP A 166 20.27 -13.20 8.42
C ASP A 166 20.09 -13.62 6.96
N LYS A 167 21.10 -13.39 6.12
CA LYS A 167 21.18 -14.01 4.81
C LYS A 167 21.50 -15.48 5.02
N THR A 168 20.61 -16.25 5.63
CA THR A 168 20.71 -17.70 5.64
C THR A 168 20.37 -18.19 4.25
N GLU A 169 21.46 -18.43 3.50
CA GLU A 169 21.70 -19.43 2.44
C GLU A 169 20.50 -19.98 1.66
#